data_AF-Q9KH57-F1
#
_entry.id   AF-Q9KH57-F1
#
_cell.length_a   1.000
_cell.length_b   1.000
_cell.length_c   1.000
_cell.angle_alpha   90.00
_cell.angle_beta   90.00
_cell.angle_gamma   90.00
#
_symmetry.space_group_name_H-M   'P 1'
#
loop_
_entity.id
_entity.type
_entity.pdbx_description
1 polymer ?
#
loop_
_entity_poly.entity_id
_entity_poly.type
_entity_poly.pdbx_seq_one_letter_code
_entity_poly.pdbx_strand_id
1 'polypeptide(L)'
;PTGSGVVGLSMAGSSALILAAYHPDQFVYSGSLSALLDPSQGMGPSLIGLAMGDAGGYKASDMWGPKDDPAWARNDPMLQVGKLVANNTRIWVYCGNGKPSDLGGDNLPAKFLEGFVRTSNMKFQAAYNAAGGHNAVWN
;
A
#
# COMPACT_ATOMS: atom_id res chain seq x y z
N PRO A 1 19.53 5.06 -12.24
CA PRO A 1 19.81 5.62 -10.89
C PRO A 1 19.63 4.54 -9.82
N THR A 2 20.53 4.43 -8.85
CA THR A 2 20.46 3.46 -7.73
C THR A 2 20.50 4.17 -6.38
N GLY A 3 20.08 3.51 -5.30
CA GLY A 3 20.12 4.07 -3.95
C GLY A 3 19.13 5.21 -3.68
N SER A 4 18.00 5.24 -4.39
CA SER A 4 16.96 6.26 -4.24
C SER A 4 15.92 5.89 -3.18
N GLY A 5 15.10 6.86 -2.79
CA GLY A 5 13.88 6.65 -2.03
C GLY A 5 12.64 6.87 -2.88
N VAL A 6 11.58 6.11 -2.62
CA VAL A 6 10.24 6.32 -3.20
C VAL A 6 9.23 6.51 -2.08
N VAL A 7 8.36 7.51 -2.17
CA VAL A 7 7.32 7.77 -1.18
C VAL A 7 6.00 8.00 -1.92
N GLY A 8 4.96 7.28 -1.52
CA GLY A 8 3.62 7.40 -2.08
C GLY A 8 2.57 7.54 -1.01
N LEU A 9 1.47 8.24 -1.34
CA LEU A 9 0.29 8.36 -0.49
C LEU A 9 -0.94 7.77 -1.17
N SER A 10 -1.92 7.33 -0.38
CA SER A 10 -3.18 6.76 -0.86
C SER A 10 -2.91 5.63 -1.87
N MET A 11 -3.41 5.75 -3.10
CA MET A 11 -3.12 4.82 -4.20
C MET A 11 -1.63 4.49 -4.31
N ALA A 12 -0.76 5.50 -4.29
CA ALA A 12 0.67 5.35 -4.59
C ALA A 12 1.49 4.77 -3.43
N GLY A 13 0.96 4.67 -2.21
CA GLY A 13 1.72 4.08 -1.09
C GLY A 13 1.97 2.59 -1.29
N SER A 14 0.97 1.86 -1.81
CA SER A 14 1.13 0.48 -2.25
C SER A 14 2.15 0.35 -3.39
N SER A 15 2.08 1.25 -4.37
CA SER A 15 3.01 1.31 -5.50
C SER A 15 4.46 1.54 -5.06
N ALA A 16 4.70 2.39 -4.07
CA ALA A 16 6.03 2.64 -3.51
C ALA A 16 6.65 1.37 -2.92
N LEU A 17 5.86 0.56 -2.21
CA LEU A 17 6.32 -0.72 -1.65
C LEU A 17 6.58 -1.74 -2.76
N ILE A 18 5.72 -1.82 -3.78
CA ILE A 18 5.91 -2.70 -4.93
C ILE A 18 7.17 -2.34 -5.73
N LEU A 19 7.41 -1.04 -5.96
CA LEU A 19 8.62 -0.58 -6.63
C LEU A 19 9.88 -1.03 -5.89
N ALA A 20 9.92 -0.91 -4.56
CA ALA A 20 11.05 -1.39 -3.76
C ALA A 20 11.17 -2.92 -3.68
N ALA A 21 10.03 -3.64 -3.71
CA ALA A 21 10.03 -5.10 -3.73
C ALA A 21 10.66 -5.68 -5.01
N TYR A 22 10.46 -5.02 -6.16
CA TYR A 22 10.92 -5.49 -7.48
C TYR A 22 12.15 -4.76 -8.03
N HIS A 23 12.52 -3.60 -7.48
CA HIS A 23 13.68 -2.82 -7.89
C HIS A 23 14.53 -2.37 -6.68
N PRO A 24 15.03 -3.31 -5.84
CA PRO A 24 15.71 -2.98 -4.59
C PRO A 24 16.98 -2.16 -4.77
N ASP A 25 17.71 -2.33 -5.88
CA ASP A 25 18.90 -1.53 -6.18
C ASP A 25 18.54 -0.06 -6.45
N GLN A 26 17.36 0.17 -7.02
CA GLN A 26 16.86 1.51 -7.30
C GLN A 26 16.24 2.14 -6.05
N PHE A 27 15.41 1.41 -5.32
CA PHE A 27 14.64 1.91 -4.19
C PHE A 27 15.01 1.18 -2.89
N VAL A 28 16.07 1.67 -2.25
CA VAL A 28 16.54 1.16 -0.95
C VAL A 28 15.66 1.66 0.21
N TYR A 29 14.89 2.73 -0.03
CA TYR A 29 13.92 3.29 0.90
C TYR A 29 12.53 3.36 0.25
N SER A 30 11.50 2.97 0.99
CA SER A 30 10.10 3.07 0.57
C SER A 30 9.21 3.66 1.67
N GLY A 31 8.41 4.66 1.32
CA GLY A 31 7.41 5.28 2.19
C GLY A 31 6.00 5.02 1.68
N SER A 32 5.11 4.54 2.55
CA SER A 32 3.68 4.35 2.25
C SER A 32 2.82 5.12 3.25
N LEU A 33 2.05 6.08 2.77
CA LEU A 33 1.19 6.94 3.60
C LEU A 33 -0.29 6.66 3.29
N SER A 34 -1.03 6.12 4.25
CA SER A 34 -2.49 5.91 4.18
C SER A 34 -2.94 5.11 2.94
N ALA A 35 -2.28 3.99 2.65
CA ALA A 35 -2.55 3.16 1.48
C ALA A 35 -3.28 1.85 1.82
N LEU A 36 -4.03 1.32 0.86
CA LEU A 36 -4.52 -0.06 0.91
C LEU A 36 -3.36 -1.02 0.63
N LEU A 37 -2.93 -1.79 1.63
CA LEU A 37 -1.74 -2.65 1.52
C LEU A 37 -2.03 -4.12 1.18
N ASP A 38 -3.30 -4.49 1.05
CA ASP A 38 -3.78 -5.81 0.61
C ASP A 38 -4.77 -5.72 -0.58
N PRO A 39 -4.42 -5.02 -1.68
CA PRO A 39 -5.34 -4.71 -2.77
C PRO A 39 -5.92 -5.94 -3.50
N SER A 40 -5.28 -7.11 -3.41
CA SER A 40 -5.80 -8.35 -4.02
C SER A 40 -6.81 -9.09 -3.13
N GLN A 41 -6.96 -8.68 -1.86
CA GLN A 41 -7.69 -9.44 -0.85
C GLN A 41 -9.12 -8.92 -0.66
N GLY A 42 -10.05 -9.84 -0.38
CA GLY A 42 -11.44 -9.51 -0.04
C GLY A 42 -12.12 -8.59 -1.06
N MET A 43 -12.59 -7.43 -0.60
CA MET A 43 -13.23 -6.41 -1.43
C MET A 43 -12.23 -5.46 -2.11
N GLY A 44 -10.92 -5.63 -1.90
CA GLY A 44 -9.86 -4.77 -2.43
C GLY A 44 -9.99 -4.48 -3.94
N PRO A 45 -10.11 -5.51 -4.80
CA PRO A 45 -10.24 -5.30 -6.25
C PRO A 45 -11.49 -4.50 -6.64
N SER A 46 -12.62 -4.78 -5.99
CA SER A 46 -13.88 -4.08 -6.24
C SER A 46 -13.83 -2.61 -5.79
N LEU A 47 -13.21 -2.32 -4.65
CA LEU A 47 -13.06 -0.96 -4.13
C LEU A 47 -12.09 -0.12 -4.97
N ILE A 48 -10.99 -0.72 -5.43
CA ILE A 48 -10.09 -0.08 -6.40
C ILE A 48 -10.83 0.20 -7.71
N GLY A 49 -11.61 -0.75 -8.21
CA GLY A 49 -12.45 -0.54 -9.40
C GLY A 49 -13.43 0.63 -9.25
N LEU A 50 -14.10 0.74 -8.10
CA LEU A 50 -14.99 1.86 -7.80
C LEU A 50 -14.22 3.19 -7.76
N ALA A 51 -13.08 3.23 -7.07
CA ALA A 51 -12.25 4.43 -6.96
C ALA A 51 -11.70 4.89 -8.31
N MET A 52 -11.24 3.97 -9.16
CA MET A 52 -10.75 4.25 -10.51
C MET A 52 -11.88 4.77 -11.42
N GLY A 53 -13.09 4.21 -11.28
CA GLY A 53 -14.27 4.67 -12.01
C GLY A 53 -14.68 6.09 -11.63
N ASP A 54 -14.67 6.41 -10.34
CA ASP A 54 -14.97 7.76 -9.83
C ASP A 54 -13.88 8.77 -10.24
N ALA A 55 -12.60 8.37 -10.18
CA ALA A 55 -11.44 9.20 -10.51
C ALA A 55 -11.13 9.29 -12.01
N GLY A 56 -12.14 9.34 -12.87
CA GLY A 56 -11.99 9.57 -14.32
C GLY A 56 -12.47 8.45 -15.24
N GLY A 57 -13.27 7.51 -14.74
CA GLY A 57 -13.89 6.47 -15.56
C GLY A 57 -12.95 5.34 -15.98
N TYR A 58 -11.85 5.13 -15.24
CA TYR A 58 -10.90 4.06 -15.50
C TYR A 58 -11.45 2.70 -15.05
N LYS A 59 -11.01 1.63 -15.71
CA LYS A 59 -11.40 0.25 -15.38
C LYS A 59 -10.21 -0.50 -14.79
N ALA A 60 -10.37 -1.05 -13.59
CA ALA A 60 -9.33 -1.87 -12.97
C ALA A 60 -8.95 -3.11 -13.80
N SER A 61 -9.89 -3.63 -14.59
CA SER A 61 -9.65 -4.72 -15.55
C SER A 61 -8.63 -4.37 -16.62
N ASP A 62 -8.54 -3.10 -17.02
CA ASP A 62 -7.60 -2.64 -18.05
C ASP A 62 -6.18 -2.48 -17.46
N MET A 63 -6.07 -2.40 -16.12
CA MET A 63 -4.81 -2.28 -15.40
C MET A 63 -4.21 -3.64 -15.01
N TRP A 64 -4.97 -4.47 -14.27
CA TRP A 64 -4.50 -5.75 -13.72
C TRP A 64 -5.43 -6.92 -14.05
N GLY A 65 -6.26 -6.82 -15.08
CA GLY A 65 -7.13 -7.92 -15.48
C GLY A 65 -8.27 -8.21 -14.48
N PRO A 66 -8.98 -9.34 -14.64
CA PRO A 66 -9.99 -9.78 -13.68
C PRO A 66 -9.37 -10.06 -12.30
N LYS A 67 -10.19 -10.14 -11.24
CA LYS A 67 -9.73 -10.22 -9.85
C LYS A 67 -8.85 -11.45 -9.52
N ASP A 68 -8.90 -12.47 -10.35
CA ASP A 68 -8.13 -13.71 -10.28
C ASP A 68 -6.86 -13.68 -11.14
N ASP A 69 -6.63 -12.60 -11.89
CA ASP A 69 -5.39 -12.39 -12.63
C ASP A 69 -4.21 -12.26 -11.66
N PRO A 70 -3.08 -12.95 -11.92
CA PRO A 70 -1.89 -12.91 -11.06
C PRO A 70 -1.30 -11.50 -10.91
N ALA A 71 -1.63 -10.54 -11.80
CA ALA A 71 -1.23 -9.14 -11.67
C ALA A 71 -1.72 -8.51 -10.36
N TRP A 72 -2.88 -8.90 -9.82
CA TRP A 72 -3.35 -8.44 -8.52
C TRP A 72 -2.41 -8.88 -7.39
N ALA A 73 -2.07 -10.17 -7.35
CA ALA A 73 -1.18 -10.71 -6.33
C ALA A 73 0.26 -10.17 -6.46
N ARG A 74 0.74 -9.97 -7.70
CA ARG A 74 2.05 -9.36 -7.98
C ARG A 74 2.15 -7.96 -7.38
N ASN A 75 1.08 -7.18 -7.47
CA ASN A 75 1.04 -5.78 -7.03
C ASN A 75 0.43 -5.61 -5.63
N ASP A 76 0.35 -6.68 -4.84
CA ASP A 76 -0.12 -6.65 -3.46
C ASP A 76 1.06 -6.62 -2.47
N PRO A 77 1.31 -5.48 -1.77
CA PRO A 77 2.40 -5.40 -0.80
C PRO A 77 2.34 -6.48 0.29
N MET A 78 1.16 -6.86 0.77
CA MET A 78 0.98 -7.92 1.76
C MET A 78 1.61 -9.23 1.29
N LEU A 79 1.41 -9.58 0.01
CA LEU A 79 1.96 -10.79 -0.59
C LEU A 79 3.44 -10.65 -0.97
N GLN A 80 3.94 -9.42 -1.12
CA GLN A 80 5.35 -9.13 -1.42
C GLN A 80 6.21 -8.84 -0.17
N VAL A 81 5.67 -8.96 1.05
CA VAL A 81 6.40 -8.77 2.32
C VAL A 81 7.73 -9.52 2.33
N GLY A 82 7.75 -10.79 1.89
CA GLY A 82 8.97 -11.60 1.87
C GLY A 82 10.09 -10.99 1.01
N LYS A 83 9.75 -10.30 -0.09
CA LYS A 83 10.75 -9.60 -0.92
C LYS A 83 11.31 -8.38 -0.20
N LEU A 84 10.45 -7.58 0.44
CA LEU A 84 10.88 -6.40 1.20
C LEU A 84 11.81 -6.78 2.35
N VAL A 85 11.52 -7.88 3.04
CA VAL A 85 12.39 -8.43 4.09
C VAL A 85 13.71 -8.94 3.51
N ALA A 86 13.66 -9.77 2.46
CA ALA A 86 14.87 -10.32 1.84
C ALA A 86 15.80 -9.23 1.27
N ASN A 87 15.22 -8.15 0.74
CA ASN A 87 15.96 -7.00 0.22
C ASN A 87 16.47 -6.06 1.34
N ASN A 88 16.08 -6.29 2.59
CA ASN A 88 16.32 -5.40 3.73
C ASN A 88 15.93 -3.93 3.44
N THR A 89 14.88 -3.72 2.66
CA THR A 89 14.40 -2.39 2.28
C THR A 89 14.06 -1.58 3.53
N ARG A 90 14.53 -0.33 3.61
CA ARG A 90 14.07 0.59 4.65
C ARG A 90 12.63 0.98 4.32
N ILE A 91 11.66 0.55 5.14
CA ILE A 91 10.27 0.97 5.00
C ILE A 91 9.83 1.98 6.06
N TRP A 92 9.00 2.95 5.66
CA TRP A 92 8.25 3.84 6.54
C TRP A 92 6.78 3.75 6.17
N VAL A 93 5.97 3.19 7.07
CA VAL A 93 4.54 3.02 6.83
C VAL A 93 3.79 3.89 7.83
N TYR A 94 2.93 4.75 7.30
CA TYR A 94 2.07 5.63 8.08
C TYR A 94 0.60 5.35 7.74
N CYS A 95 -0.26 5.28 8.75
CA CYS A 95 -1.70 5.32 8.55
C CYS A 95 -2.38 5.96 9.75
N GLY A 96 -3.17 7.01 9.49
CA GLY A 96 -3.98 7.67 10.49
C GLY A 96 -5.05 6.75 11.09
N ASN A 97 -5.69 7.25 12.14
CA ASN A 97 -6.70 6.50 12.88
C ASN A 97 -8.15 6.83 12.47
N GLY A 98 -8.34 7.65 11.42
CA GLY A 98 -9.64 8.16 10.98
C GLY A 98 -10.25 9.25 11.88
N LYS A 99 -9.55 9.69 12.94
CA LYS A 99 -9.95 10.84 13.75
C LYS A 99 -9.17 12.07 13.26
N PRO A 100 -9.84 13.09 12.72
CA PRO A 100 -9.18 14.32 12.32
C PRO A 100 -8.55 15.00 13.55
N SER A 101 -7.47 15.72 13.33
CA SER A 101 -6.83 16.59 14.32
C SER A 101 -7.02 18.06 13.92
N ASP A 102 -6.39 18.98 14.64
CA ASP A 102 -6.36 20.40 14.29
C ASP A 102 -5.71 20.67 12.91
N LEU A 103 -5.11 19.64 12.27
CA LEU A 103 -4.64 19.68 10.88
C LEU A 103 -5.77 19.67 9.83
N GLY A 104 -7.01 19.38 10.22
CA GLY A 104 -8.17 19.31 9.33
C GLY A 104 -8.48 17.88 8.83
N GLY A 105 -9.04 17.76 7.63
CA GLY A 105 -9.46 16.46 7.07
C GLY A 105 -10.79 15.92 7.63
N ASP A 106 -11.59 16.79 8.25
CA ASP A 106 -12.86 16.42 8.89
C ASP A 106 -14.02 16.28 7.88
N ASN A 107 -13.89 15.33 6.95
CA ASN A 107 -14.99 14.95 6.07
C ASN A 107 -15.24 13.43 6.11
N LEU A 108 -16.49 13.03 5.90
CA LEU A 108 -16.93 11.65 6.05
C LEU A 108 -16.19 10.66 5.11
N PRO A 109 -15.94 10.98 3.82
CA PRO A 109 -15.15 10.12 2.94
C PRO A 109 -13.74 9.87 3.45
N ALA A 110 -13.03 10.91 3.90
CA ALA A 110 -11.68 10.77 4.44
C ALA A 110 -11.64 9.88 5.69
N LYS A 111 -12.56 10.07 6.64
CA LYS A 111 -12.64 9.23 7.84
C LYS A 111 -12.90 7.77 7.52
N PHE A 112 -13.83 7.51 6.59
CA PHE A 112 -14.19 6.15 6.19
C PHE A 112 -13.04 5.44 5.48
N LEU A 113 -12.41 6.11 4.51
CA LEU A 113 -11.27 5.56 3.77
C LEU A 113 -10.10 5.28 4.71
N GLU A 114 -9.76 6.19 5.61
CA GLU A 114 -8.67 6.00 6.56
C GLU A 114 -8.95 4.82 7.51
N GLY A 115 -10.16 4.72 8.04
CA GLY A 115 -10.57 3.60 8.88
C GLY A 115 -10.52 2.25 8.15
N PHE A 116 -10.89 2.23 6.86
CA PHE A 116 -10.83 1.06 6.02
C PHE A 116 -9.39 0.61 5.75
N VAL A 117 -8.51 1.52 5.30
CA VAL A 117 -7.13 1.17 4.96
C VAL A 117 -6.28 0.87 6.20
N ARG A 118 -6.61 1.40 7.38
CA ARG A 118 -5.89 1.13 8.63
C ARG A 118 -5.80 -0.35 8.97
N THR A 119 -6.88 -1.11 8.72
CA THR A 119 -6.87 -2.56 8.94
C THR A 119 -5.79 -3.25 8.11
N SER A 120 -5.65 -2.87 6.83
CA SER A 120 -4.61 -3.41 5.95
C SER A 120 -3.20 -3.04 6.43
N ASN A 121 -3.01 -1.82 6.95
CA ASN A 121 -1.71 -1.35 7.46
C ASN A 121 -1.29 -2.11 8.73
N MET A 122 -2.21 -2.37 9.65
CA MET A 122 -1.94 -3.19 10.84
C MET A 122 -1.60 -4.65 10.49
N LYS A 123 -2.33 -5.25 9.53
CA LYS A 123 -2.02 -6.59 9.02
C LYS A 123 -0.65 -6.64 8.36
N PHE A 124 -0.29 -5.61 7.60
CA PHE A 124 0.99 -5.54 6.90
C PHE A 124 2.15 -5.45 7.89
N GLN A 125 2.01 -4.63 8.94
CA GLN A 125 2.97 -4.59 10.06
C GLN A 125 3.14 -5.96 10.70
N ALA A 126 2.04 -6.66 11.00
CA ALA A 126 2.09 -8.00 11.59
C ALA A 126 2.79 -9.01 10.67
N ALA A 127 2.47 -8.99 9.36
CA ALA A 127 3.08 -9.87 8.37
C ALA A 127 4.59 -9.58 8.19
N TYR A 128 4.98 -8.31 8.14
CA TYR A 128 6.39 -7.91 8.03
C TYR A 128 7.22 -8.39 9.23
N ASN A 129 6.71 -8.19 10.44
CA ASN A 129 7.37 -8.65 11.66
C ASN A 129 7.43 -10.19 11.72
N ALA A 130 6.34 -10.88 11.36
CA ALA A 130 6.30 -12.34 11.33
C ALA A 130 7.25 -12.95 10.29
N ALA A 131 7.53 -12.24 9.20
CA ALA A 131 8.50 -12.65 8.18
C ALA A 131 9.97 -12.36 8.57
N GLY A 132 10.23 -11.79 9.76
CA GLY A 132 11.58 -11.47 10.24
C GLY A 132 12.09 -10.10 9.80
N GLY A 133 11.21 -9.23 9.28
CA GLY A 133 11.56 -7.88 8.90
C GLY A 133 12.02 -7.02 10.08
N HIS A 134 13.12 -6.30 9.90
CA HIS A 134 13.78 -5.53 10.98
C HIS A 134 14.23 -4.12 10.55
N ASN A 135 13.74 -3.60 9.42
CA ASN A 135 14.14 -2.30 8.88
C ASN A 135 12.94 -1.35 8.61
N ALA A 136 11.98 -1.36 9.53
CA ALA A 136 10.72 -0.62 9.40
C ALA A 136 10.51 0.45 10.48
N VAL A 137 9.77 1.50 10.13
CA VAL A 137 9.11 2.42 11.07
C VAL A 137 7.61 2.44 10.77
N TRP A 138 6.81 2.41 11.84
CA TRP A 138 5.35 2.32 11.82
C TRP A 138 4.75 3.52 12.54
N ASN A 139 3.92 4.32 11.88
CA ASN A 139 3.28 5.52 12.44
C ASN A 139 1.77 5.61 12.16
#